data_AF-A0A2E3IR10-F1
#
_entry.id   AF-A0A2E3IR10-F1
#
_cell.length_a   1.000
_cell.length_b   1.000
_cell.length_c   1.000
_cell.angle_alpha   90.00
_cell.angle_beta   90.00
_cell.angle_gamma   90.00
#
_symmetry.space_group_name_H-M   'P 1'
#
loop_
_entity.id
_entity.type
_entity.pdbx_description
1 polymer ?
#
loop_
_entity_poly.entity_id
_entity_poly.type
_entity_poly.pdbx_seq_one_letter_code
_entity_poly.pdbx_strand_id
1 'polypeptide(L)'
;MVGVLAHRLDNIFKQCRHALASGSVLVAGLLLSGCVTSTYVTADGGERVAVVEEQTEYRTIMTPSGLRVLTPDGVLVDPSESVVAANVQQAAQSSTPRIALLLPVTGELASIGTAMKNGVDLAIKDAGIPGTFEARLYDTQSTTPGALSAARQAVSEGATLILGPLRGDALPTVARVAAGRGVNVVSFSNDITRVSSNAYVMGITPEAVTKRVLSYAAQQGHRRIAVVAPADTYGLAAADAANGLARFLGTNVVLTETYPANAGDRSRRTAVAQKVGEQADMFDAIYLPDTQEAGDMASLLYFYGVDPRRVRFLGVPIWDQQANDLISEQALVGAIYASPAEARFSSFQRDYQVAYSKDPHPLSSVAYDGMSMALNIAGRMPMTRYLANELERPQGFSGIDGPFALRPDKRVERGMAIKRISNLGLELIEDAPTSLYQRNVTAATGNVVASSGQSATVAAPTATSTYTTTTITRTETRLAPEEGGWIGRGEDRVWVPANR
;
A
#
# COMPACT_ATOMS: atom_id res chain seq x y z
N MET A 1 34.25 18.01 33.57
CA MET A 1 33.06 18.88 33.34
C MET A 1 31.79 18.03 33.32
N VAL A 2 31.52 17.31 34.43
CA VAL A 2 30.40 16.35 34.61
C VAL A 2 29.67 16.61 35.94
N GLY A 3 30.00 17.69 36.67
CA GLY A 3 29.54 17.92 38.05
C GLY A 3 28.46 18.99 38.26
N VAL A 4 27.92 19.62 37.21
CA VAL A 4 27.01 20.80 37.37
C VAL A 4 25.60 20.58 36.81
N LEU A 5 25.36 19.51 36.04
CA LEU A 5 24.01 19.22 35.52
C LEU A 5 23.13 18.39 36.49
N ALA A 6 23.72 17.65 37.43
CA ALA A 6 22.98 16.81 38.37
C ALA A 6 22.33 17.62 39.51
N HIS A 7 22.84 18.81 39.84
CA HIS A 7 22.37 19.57 41.00
C HIS A 7 21.12 20.41 40.75
N ARG A 8 20.71 20.60 39.48
CA ARG A 8 19.49 21.36 39.11
C ARG A 8 18.23 20.50 38.95
N LEU A 9 18.35 19.19 38.76
CA LEU A 9 17.19 18.29 38.63
C LEU A 9 16.61 17.85 39.98
N ASP A 10 17.43 17.76 41.03
CA ASP A 10 16.97 17.35 42.38
C ASP A 10 16.15 18.43 43.11
N ASN A 11 16.34 19.71 42.80
CA ASN A 11 15.56 20.80 43.43
C ASN A 11 14.15 20.95 42.83
N ILE A 12 13.94 20.51 41.58
CA ILE A 12 12.63 20.55 40.91
C ILE A 12 11.71 19.45 41.47
N PHE A 13 12.25 18.27 41.79
CA PHE A 13 11.48 17.18 42.39
C PHE A 13 11.11 17.39 43.87
N LYS A 14 11.88 18.19 44.63
CA LYS A 14 11.55 18.50 46.03
C LYS A 14 10.43 19.54 46.18
N GLN A 15 10.27 20.47 45.24
CA GLN A 15 9.19 21.47 45.29
C GLN A 15 7.81 20.90 44.93
N CYS A 16 7.74 19.90 44.04
CA CYS A 16 6.47 19.22 43.71
C CYS A 16 5.90 18.36 44.85
N ARG A 17 6.71 17.99 45.84
CA ARG A 17 6.30 17.09 46.92
C ARG A 17 5.61 17.80 48.09
N HIS A 18 5.72 19.13 48.18
CA HIS A 18 5.04 19.93 49.21
C HIS A 18 3.66 20.45 48.80
N ALA A 19 3.31 20.41 47.50
CA ALA A 19 2.00 20.85 47.01
C ALA A 19 0.87 19.82 47.19
N LEU A 20 1.17 18.59 47.62
CA LEU A 20 0.20 17.49 47.76
C LEU A 20 -0.23 17.19 49.21
N ALA A 21 0.11 18.05 50.18
CA ALA A 21 -0.23 17.85 51.60
C ALA A 21 -1.36 18.76 52.12
N SER A 22 -2.12 19.43 51.28
CA SER A 22 -3.25 20.27 51.70
C SER A 22 -4.49 19.90 50.91
N GLY A 23 -5.38 19.15 51.54
CA GLY A 23 -6.62 18.67 50.93
C GLY A 23 -7.51 19.82 50.49
N SER A 24 -7.95 19.77 49.23
CA SER A 24 -9.23 20.28 48.75
C SER A 24 -9.47 19.71 47.35
N VAL A 25 -10.59 19.01 47.19
CA VAL A 25 -11.04 18.38 45.94
C VAL A 25 -11.40 19.47 44.94
N LEU A 26 -10.69 19.53 43.82
CA LEU A 26 -11.14 20.20 42.60
C LEU A 26 -10.50 19.49 41.40
N VAL A 27 -11.35 18.90 40.57
CA VAL A 27 -10.96 18.14 39.36
C VAL A 27 -10.38 19.13 38.35
N ALA A 28 -9.06 19.07 38.12
CA ALA A 28 -8.36 19.80 37.06
C ALA A 28 -7.57 18.78 36.23
N GLY A 29 -7.79 18.79 34.91
CA GLY A 29 -7.13 17.90 33.96
C GLY A 29 -5.61 18.09 33.94
N LEU A 30 -4.88 16.97 34.03
CA LEU A 30 -3.44 16.93 33.88
C LEU A 30 -3.07 16.92 32.39
N LEU A 31 -2.46 18.00 31.91
CA LEU A 31 -1.71 18.05 30.65
C LEU A 31 -0.23 17.73 30.96
N LEU A 32 0.33 16.72 30.30
CA LEU A 32 1.77 16.42 30.33
C LEU A 32 2.39 16.96 29.03
N SER A 33 3.21 18.01 29.13
CA SER A 33 3.99 18.56 27.99
C SER A 33 5.48 18.20 28.13
N GLY A 34 6.11 17.85 27.00
CA GLY A 34 7.56 17.73 26.87
C GLY A 34 8.07 18.79 25.89
N CYS A 35 9.00 19.63 26.31
CA CYS A 35 9.57 20.69 25.46
C CYS A 35 10.80 20.20 24.69
N VAL A 36 10.86 20.49 23.38
CA VAL A 36 12.07 20.41 22.55
C VAL A 36 12.41 21.82 22.08
N THR A 37 13.61 22.30 22.37
CA THR A 37 14.11 23.60 21.89
C THR A 37 15.00 23.42 20.67
N SER A 38 14.69 24.12 19.58
CA SER A 38 15.55 24.26 18.40
C SER A 38 15.90 25.74 18.21
N THR A 39 17.18 26.03 18.04
CA THR A 39 17.71 27.38 17.79
C THR A 39 17.95 27.56 16.29
N TYR A 40 17.55 28.70 15.75
CA TYR A 40 17.91 29.13 14.40
C TYR A 40 18.25 30.62 14.38
N VAL A 41 19.16 30.99 13.48
CA VAL A 41 19.69 32.36 13.32
C VAL A 41 19.07 32.96 12.06
N THR A 42 18.52 34.18 12.15
CA THR A 42 17.99 34.92 10.99
C THR A 42 19.06 35.81 10.35
N ALA A 43 18.84 36.21 9.10
CA ALA A 43 19.81 36.87 8.21
C ALA A 43 20.32 38.26 8.68
N ASP A 44 19.76 38.78 9.75
CA ASP A 44 20.09 40.03 10.44
C ASP A 44 20.96 39.82 11.70
N GLY A 45 21.45 38.59 11.94
CA GLY A 45 22.49 38.28 12.90
C GLY A 45 22.06 38.26 14.37
N GLY A 46 20.76 38.41 14.65
CA GLY A 46 20.20 38.28 15.99
C GLY A 46 19.83 36.84 16.31
N GLU A 47 20.47 36.24 17.34
CA GLU A 47 20.06 34.94 17.87
C GLU A 47 18.76 35.09 18.66
N ARG A 48 17.70 34.37 18.28
CA ARG A 48 16.44 34.31 19.03
C ARG A 48 16.06 32.86 19.30
N VAL A 49 15.82 32.56 20.57
CA VAL A 49 15.29 31.27 21.03
C VAL A 49 13.78 31.33 20.93
N ALA A 50 13.19 30.57 20.02
CA ALA A 50 11.76 30.31 20.01
C ALA A 50 11.48 28.98 20.72
N VAL A 51 10.74 29.03 21.82
CA VAL A 51 10.15 27.83 22.42
C VAL A 51 8.90 27.52 21.61
N VAL A 52 8.95 26.49 20.77
CA VAL A 52 7.76 25.95 20.13
C VAL A 52 7.15 24.95 21.11
N GLU A 53 6.10 25.38 21.82
CA GLU A 53 5.23 24.47 22.57
C GLU A 53 4.32 23.77 21.56
N GLU A 54 4.65 22.55 21.16
CA GLU A 54 3.71 21.68 20.45
C GLU A 54 2.76 21.08 21.50
N GLN A 55 1.69 21.80 21.83
CA GLN A 55 0.64 21.30 22.73
C GLN A 55 -0.27 20.34 21.98
N THR A 56 -0.08 19.05 22.21
CA THR A 56 -0.95 17.98 21.74
C THR A 56 -2.26 18.00 22.56
N GLU A 57 -3.22 18.84 22.16
CA GLU A 57 -4.48 19.02 22.90
C GLU A 57 -5.48 17.91 22.57
N TYR A 58 -5.64 16.93 23.46
CA TYR A 58 -6.75 15.97 23.43
C TYR A 58 -8.02 16.69 23.90
N ARG A 59 -9.10 16.65 23.10
CA ARG A 59 -10.35 17.34 23.42
C ARG A 59 -11.45 16.37 23.80
N THR A 60 -12.07 16.55 24.95
CA THR A 60 -13.24 15.76 25.33
C THR A 60 -14.50 16.34 24.70
N ILE A 61 -15.27 15.52 24.00
CA ILE A 61 -16.49 15.91 23.27
C ILE A 61 -17.65 15.03 23.74
N MET A 62 -18.77 15.64 24.04
CA MET A 62 -19.99 14.95 24.47
C MET A 62 -20.84 14.63 23.24
N THR A 63 -21.09 13.35 22.97
CA THR A 63 -21.93 12.88 21.84
C THR A 63 -23.27 12.35 22.36
N PRO A 64 -24.28 12.13 21.50
CA PRO A 64 -25.53 11.47 21.90
C PRO A 64 -25.33 10.09 22.56
N SER A 65 -24.16 9.47 22.32
CA SER A 65 -23.74 8.17 22.83
C SER A 65 -22.78 8.27 24.03
N GLY A 66 -22.70 9.43 24.69
CA GLY A 66 -21.87 9.66 25.88
C GLY A 66 -20.59 10.47 25.65
N LEU A 67 -19.75 10.57 26.69
CA LEU A 67 -18.50 11.32 26.66
C LEU A 67 -17.47 10.62 25.76
N ARG A 68 -16.78 11.35 24.88
CA ARG A 68 -15.74 10.85 23.97
C ARG A 68 -14.47 11.68 24.06
N VAL A 69 -13.32 11.10 23.75
CA VAL A 69 -12.05 11.82 23.62
C VAL A 69 -11.67 11.92 22.15
N LEU A 70 -11.57 13.13 21.63
CA LEU A 70 -11.06 13.44 20.30
C LEU A 70 -9.53 13.49 20.35
N THR A 71 -8.88 12.60 19.61
CA THR A 71 -7.42 12.59 19.44
C THR A 71 -6.99 13.67 18.44
N PRO A 72 -5.71 14.08 18.44
CA PRO A 72 -5.15 14.99 17.44
C PRO A 72 -5.33 14.53 15.99
N ASP A 73 -5.48 13.22 15.78
CA ASP A 73 -5.73 12.59 14.48
C ASP A 73 -7.23 12.56 14.09
N GLY A 74 -8.10 13.16 14.89
CA GLY A 74 -9.54 13.30 14.61
C GLY A 74 -10.39 12.07 14.97
N VAL A 75 -9.88 11.17 15.80
CA VAL A 75 -10.58 9.94 16.20
C VAL A 75 -11.33 10.16 17.51
N LEU A 76 -12.61 9.80 17.57
CA LEU A 76 -13.43 9.81 18.80
C LEU A 76 -13.31 8.46 19.51
N VAL A 77 -12.73 8.47 20.71
CA VAL A 77 -12.52 7.28 21.54
C VAL A 77 -13.54 7.26 22.68
N ASP A 78 -14.18 6.12 22.94
CA ASP A 78 -14.93 5.91 24.18
C ASP A 78 -13.95 5.74 25.35
N PRO A 79 -13.97 6.59 26.38
CA PRO A 79 -13.19 6.34 27.59
C PRO A 79 -13.63 5.07 28.34
N SER A 80 -14.85 4.58 28.10
CA SER A 80 -15.39 3.36 28.72
C SER A 80 -15.18 2.08 27.90
N GLU A 81 -14.92 2.17 26.59
CA GLU A 81 -14.36 1.06 25.79
C GLU A 81 -12.83 1.06 25.93
N SER A 82 -12.35 0.99 27.16
CA SER A 82 -10.99 0.56 27.41
C SER A 82 -10.90 -0.92 27.06
N VAL A 83 -9.97 -1.24 26.15
CA VAL A 83 -9.34 -2.54 25.91
C VAL A 83 -9.83 -3.65 26.84
N VAL A 84 -10.41 -4.70 26.26
CA VAL A 84 -10.52 -6.03 26.87
C VAL A 84 -9.30 -6.19 27.77
N ALA A 85 -9.52 -6.25 29.10
CA ALA A 85 -8.45 -6.29 30.07
C ALA A 85 -7.44 -7.33 29.59
N ALA A 86 -6.31 -6.86 29.05
CA ALA A 86 -5.25 -7.73 28.64
C ALA A 86 -4.88 -8.47 29.91
N ASN A 87 -5.15 -9.78 29.95
CA ASN A 87 -4.73 -10.62 31.06
C ASN A 87 -3.23 -10.36 31.23
N VAL A 88 -2.85 -9.67 32.30
CA VAL A 88 -1.47 -9.20 32.51
C VAL A 88 -0.52 -10.39 32.62
N GLN A 89 -1.03 -11.57 33.00
CA GLN A 89 -0.29 -12.83 32.93
C GLN A 89 0.11 -13.27 31.50
N GLN A 90 -0.59 -12.84 30.45
CA GLN A 90 -0.27 -13.19 29.06
C GLN A 90 0.67 -12.16 28.39
N ALA A 91 0.74 -10.93 28.92
CA ALA A 91 1.77 -9.95 28.56
C ALA A 91 3.15 -10.32 29.12
N ALA A 92 3.20 -11.07 30.22
CA ALA A 92 4.43 -11.52 30.88
C ALA A 92 5.23 -12.61 30.12
N GLN A 93 4.71 -13.12 28.99
CA GLN A 93 5.43 -14.04 28.09
C GLN A 93 5.76 -13.42 26.73
N SER A 94 5.65 -12.10 26.60
CA SER A 94 5.80 -11.45 25.30
C SER A 94 7.29 -11.36 24.93
N SER A 95 7.69 -12.12 23.91
CA SER A 95 9.00 -12.05 23.25
C SER A 95 8.98 -11.05 22.10
N THR A 96 10.13 -10.42 21.83
CA THR A 96 10.33 -9.53 20.66
C THR A 96 9.66 -10.10 19.39
N PRO A 97 8.85 -9.31 18.66
CA PRO A 97 8.17 -9.77 17.44
C PRO A 97 9.13 -10.45 16.46
N ARG A 98 8.79 -11.67 16.04
CA ARG A 98 9.62 -12.48 15.14
C ARG A 98 9.05 -12.46 13.73
N ILE A 99 9.74 -11.80 12.81
CA ILE A 99 9.39 -11.74 11.39
C ILE A 99 10.13 -12.89 10.68
N ALA A 100 9.39 -13.86 10.17
CA ALA A 100 9.94 -14.92 9.36
C ALA A 100 9.98 -14.49 7.88
N LEU A 101 11.14 -14.60 7.25
CA LEU A 101 11.37 -14.29 5.86
C LEU A 101 11.56 -15.59 5.08
N LEU A 102 10.58 -15.95 4.26
CA LEU A 102 10.60 -17.14 3.40
C LEU A 102 11.05 -16.75 1.99
N LEU A 103 12.32 -17.01 1.68
CA LEU A 103 12.91 -16.72 0.37
C LEU A 103 13.59 -17.95 -0.22
N PRO A 104 13.63 -18.09 -1.56
CA PRO A 104 14.37 -19.17 -2.21
C PRO A 104 15.84 -18.77 -2.34
N VAL A 105 16.63 -18.91 -1.28
CA VAL A 105 18.07 -18.58 -1.32
C VAL A 105 18.91 -19.74 -1.86
N THR A 106 18.29 -20.92 -2.04
CA THR A 106 18.82 -22.01 -2.85
C THR A 106 17.80 -22.48 -3.91
N GLY A 107 18.24 -23.36 -4.81
CA GLY A 107 17.44 -23.86 -5.92
C GLY A 107 17.45 -22.94 -7.16
N GLU A 108 16.50 -23.14 -8.07
CA GLU A 108 16.41 -22.44 -9.35
C GLU A 108 16.32 -20.91 -9.21
N LEU A 109 15.63 -20.42 -8.18
CA LEU A 109 15.41 -18.99 -7.93
C LEU A 109 16.43 -18.39 -6.95
N ALA A 110 17.55 -19.09 -6.65
CA ALA A 110 18.55 -18.68 -5.66
C ALA A 110 19.08 -17.25 -5.86
N SER A 111 19.34 -16.87 -7.13
CA SER A 111 19.82 -15.54 -7.48
C SER A 111 18.80 -14.46 -7.11
N ILE A 112 17.52 -14.70 -7.45
CA ILE A 112 16.40 -13.80 -7.12
C ILE A 112 16.20 -13.75 -5.59
N GLY A 113 16.17 -14.90 -4.91
CA GLY A 113 15.98 -14.93 -3.46
C GLY A 113 17.13 -14.25 -2.69
N THR A 114 18.37 -14.36 -3.18
CA THR A 114 19.51 -13.62 -2.64
C THR A 114 19.35 -12.11 -2.84
N ALA A 115 18.93 -11.68 -4.04
CA ALA A 115 18.68 -10.28 -4.30
C ALA A 115 17.54 -9.72 -3.42
N MET A 116 16.50 -10.51 -3.16
CA MET A 116 15.41 -10.15 -2.25
C MET A 116 15.89 -10.05 -0.79
N LYS A 117 16.73 -10.98 -0.34
CA LYS A 117 17.35 -10.93 0.99
C LYS A 117 18.16 -9.65 1.17
N ASN A 118 18.94 -9.27 0.16
CA ASN A 118 19.70 -8.02 0.16
C ASN A 118 18.79 -6.78 0.29
N GLY A 119 17.64 -6.77 -0.40
CA GLY A 119 16.64 -5.71 -0.24
C GLY A 119 16.08 -5.65 1.19
N VAL A 120 15.83 -6.79 1.81
CA VAL A 120 15.38 -6.86 3.21
C VAL A 120 16.45 -6.34 4.19
N ASP A 121 17.71 -6.71 3.97
CA ASP A 121 18.83 -6.26 4.81
C ASP A 121 18.98 -4.73 4.76
N LEU A 122 18.79 -4.12 3.57
CA LEU A 122 18.77 -2.65 3.44
C LEU A 122 17.59 -2.03 4.18
N ALA A 123 16.38 -2.59 4.08
CA ALA A 123 15.23 -2.07 4.83
C ALA A 123 15.46 -2.08 6.35
N ILE A 124 16.09 -3.16 6.86
CA ILE A 124 16.49 -3.26 8.27
C ILE A 124 17.50 -2.17 8.64
N LYS A 125 18.52 -1.97 7.79
CA LYS A 125 19.56 -0.96 7.98
C LYS A 125 18.95 0.46 8.02
N ASP A 126 18.07 0.76 7.07
CA ASP A 126 17.48 2.10 6.90
C ASP A 126 16.49 2.44 8.01
N ALA A 127 15.76 1.46 8.53
CA ALA A 127 14.84 1.68 9.64
C ALA A 127 15.57 2.14 10.91
N GLY A 128 16.79 1.65 11.16
CA GLY A 128 17.62 2.07 12.30
C GLY A 128 17.00 1.80 13.68
N ILE A 129 16.12 0.79 13.80
CA ILE A 129 15.39 0.48 15.05
C ILE A 129 15.94 -0.81 15.72
N PRO A 130 17.11 -0.78 16.38
CA PRO A 130 17.65 -1.95 17.06
C PRO A 130 16.75 -2.39 18.23
N GLY A 131 16.57 -3.71 18.38
CA GLY A 131 15.95 -4.33 19.56
C GLY A 131 14.41 -4.40 19.60
N THR A 132 13.70 -3.91 18.58
CA THR A 132 12.22 -3.93 18.54
C THR A 132 11.63 -5.13 17.79
N PHE A 133 12.43 -5.87 17.02
CA PHE A 133 12.01 -7.04 16.25
C PHE A 133 13.17 -8.03 16.08
N GLU A 134 12.86 -9.25 15.67
CA GLU A 134 13.83 -10.25 15.20
C GLU A 134 13.41 -10.76 13.82
N ALA A 135 14.24 -10.55 12.80
CA ALA A 135 14.02 -11.11 11.47
C ALA A 135 14.83 -12.40 11.28
N ARG A 136 14.19 -13.47 10.80
CA ARG A 136 14.87 -14.75 10.49
C ARG A 136 14.58 -15.21 9.07
N LEU A 137 15.62 -15.57 8.35
CA LEU A 137 15.54 -16.13 7.00
C LEU A 137 15.31 -17.65 7.07
N TYR A 138 14.34 -18.14 6.30
CA TYR A 138 14.09 -19.56 6.08
C TYR A 138 14.10 -19.84 4.57
N ASP A 139 14.92 -20.80 4.16
CA ASP A 139 15.09 -21.14 2.76
C ASP A 139 13.93 -22.00 2.25
N THR A 140 13.29 -21.53 1.17
CA THR A 140 12.20 -22.24 0.50
C THR A 140 12.67 -23.16 -0.62
N GLN A 141 13.96 -23.12 -0.97
CA GLN A 141 14.61 -23.99 -1.96
C GLN A 141 13.97 -23.91 -3.36
N SER A 142 13.23 -22.84 -3.66
CA SER A 142 12.45 -22.68 -4.89
C SER A 142 11.32 -23.69 -5.08
N THR A 143 10.88 -24.41 -4.04
CA THR A 143 9.86 -25.46 -4.16
C THR A 143 8.72 -25.31 -3.15
N THR A 144 7.54 -25.86 -3.47
CA THR A 144 6.40 -25.90 -2.56
C THR A 144 6.66 -26.73 -1.29
N PRO A 145 7.30 -27.92 -1.35
CA PRO A 145 7.71 -28.65 -0.14
C PRO A 145 8.72 -27.88 0.72
N GLY A 146 9.70 -27.20 0.11
CA GLY A 146 10.67 -26.38 0.83
C GLY A 146 10.00 -25.20 1.55
N ALA A 147 9.11 -24.47 0.87
CA ALA A 147 8.32 -23.40 1.47
C ALA A 147 7.44 -23.87 2.64
N LEU A 148 6.82 -25.05 2.51
CA LEU A 148 6.04 -25.66 3.60
C LEU A 148 6.91 -25.99 4.81
N SER A 149 8.10 -26.57 4.59
CA SER A 149 9.06 -26.88 5.65
C SER A 149 9.51 -25.60 6.37
N ALA A 150 9.91 -24.58 5.60
CA ALA A 150 10.28 -23.27 6.10
C ALA A 150 9.18 -22.62 6.95
N ALA A 151 7.92 -22.69 6.50
CA ALA A 151 6.77 -22.16 7.25
C ALA A 151 6.53 -22.90 8.57
N ARG A 152 6.63 -24.23 8.58
CA ARG A 152 6.49 -25.03 9.82
C ARG A 152 7.57 -24.67 10.82
N GLN A 153 8.81 -24.54 10.36
CA GLN A 153 9.92 -24.15 11.20
C GLN A 153 9.70 -22.74 11.77
N ALA A 154 9.41 -21.76 10.92
CA ALA A 154 9.12 -20.39 11.33
C ALA A 154 8.02 -20.30 12.40
N VAL A 155 6.89 -20.98 12.18
CA VAL A 155 5.78 -21.01 13.13
C VAL A 155 6.17 -21.70 14.44
N SER A 156 6.94 -22.79 14.37
CA SER A 156 7.42 -23.49 15.58
C SER A 156 8.39 -22.65 16.42
N GLU A 157 9.17 -21.78 15.76
CA GLU A 157 10.10 -20.84 16.40
C GLU A 157 9.40 -19.55 16.89
N GLY A 158 8.07 -19.46 16.75
CA GLY A 158 7.27 -18.36 17.28
C GLY A 158 7.19 -17.14 16.36
N ALA A 159 7.25 -17.31 15.04
CA ALA A 159 7.01 -16.22 14.10
C ALA A 159 5.65 -15.58 14.33
N THR A 160 5.62 -14.24 14.41
CA THR A 160 4.40 -13.41 14.53
C THR A 160 3.92 -12.89 13.18
N LEU A 161 4.80 -12.89 12.17
CA LEU A 161 4.50 -12.56 10.78
C LEU A 161 5.37 -13.41 9.87
N ILE A 162 4.82 -13.84 8.73
CA ILE A 162 5.59 -14.43 7.64
C ILE A 162 5.58 -13.46 6.45
N LEU A 163 6.77 -13.06 5.99
CA LEU A 163 7.00 -12.40 4.72
C LEU A 163 7.50 -13.44 3.71
N GLY A 164 6.81 -13.58 2.59
CA GLY A 164 6.97 -14.69 1.64
C GLY A 164 5.83 -15.71 1.74
N PRO A 165 5.83 -16.77 0.91
CA PRO A 165 6.86 -17.13 -0.07
C PRO A 165 6.82 -16.24 -1.32
N LEU A 166 7.84 -16.39 -2.18
CA LEU A 166 7.88 -15.78 -3.50
C LEU A 166 6.91 -16.43 -4.50
N ARG A 167 6.87 -17.77 -4.52
CA ARG A 167 6.02 -18.50 -5.47
C ARG A 167 4.57 -18.58 -5.00
N GLY A 168 3.64 -18.26 -5.90
CA GLY A 168 2.20 -18.26 -5.60
C GLY A 168 1.62 -19.65 -5.36
N ASP A 169 2.15 -20.69 -6.01
CA ASP A 169 1.71 -22.08 -5.82
C ASP A 169 2.00 -22.63 -4.41
N ALA A 170 3.01 -22.08 -3.73
CA ALA A 170 3.35 -22.41 -2.35
C ALA A 170 2.50 -21.63 -1.31
N LEU A 171 1.85 -20.54 -1.70
CA LEU A 171 1.14 -19.68 -0.76
C LEU A 171 0.02 -20.41 0.01
N PRO A 172 -0.87 -21.20 -0.62
CA PRO A 172 -1.96 -21.86 0.10
C PRO A 172 -1.49 -22.85 1.18
N THR A 173 -0.35 -23.53 0.96
CA THR A 173 0.20 -24.49 1.94
C THR A 173 0.87 -23.77 3.11
N VAL A 174 1.62 -22.69 2.84
CA VAL A 174 2.20 -21.82 3.86
C VAL A 174 1.11 -21.16 4.71
N ALA A 175 0.08 -20.60 4.07
CA ALA A 175 -1.04 -19.94 4.72
C ALA A 175 -1.76 -20.87 5.71
N ARG A 176 -2.01 -22.13 5.30
CA ARG A 176 -2.65 -23.15 6.14
C ARG A 176 -1.84 -23.46 7.41
N VAL A 177 -0.53 -23.58 7.30
CA VAL A 177 0.35 -23.82 8.46
C VAL A 177 0.36 -22.60 9.39
N ALA A 178 0.48 -21.40 8.83
CA ALA A 178 0.48 -20.15 9.58
C ALA A 178 -0.84 -19.91 10.33
N ALA A 179 -1.97 -20.22 9.69
CA ALA A 179 -3.31 -20.07 10.26
C ALA A 179 -3.49 -20.85 11.56
N GLY A 180 -2.85 -22.03 11.69
CA GLY A 180 -2.90 -22.86 12.89
C GLY A 180 -2.34 -22.19 14.16
N ARG A 181 -1.58 -21.10 14.01
CA ARG A 181 -1.07 -20.28 15.12
C ARG A 181 -1.53 -18.82 15.06
N GLY A 182 -2.49 -18.50 14.19
CA GLY A 182 -2.98 -17.12 14.00
C GLY A 182 -1.94 -16.18 13.37
N VAL A 183 -0.99 -16.73 12.59
CA VAL A 183 0.07 -15.95 11.95
C VAL A 183 -0.40 -15.51 10.56
N ASN A 184 -0.30 -14.22 10.28
CA ASN A 184 -0.56 -13.67 8.95
C ASN A 184 0.65 -13.87 8.04
N VAL A 185 0.37 -14.04 6.74
CA VAL A 185 1.35 -14.28 5.68
C VAL A 185 1.23 -13.16 4.67
N VAL A 186 2.32 -12.49 4.33
CA VAL A 186 2.38 -11.47 3.27
C VAL A 186 3.33 -11.99 2.20
N SER A 187 2.76 -12.56 1.14
CA SER A 187 3.51 -13.18 0.05
C SER A 187 4.06 -12.15 -0.92
N PHE A 188 5.26 -12.40 -1.43
CA PHE A 188 5.87 -11.62 -2.51
C PHE A 188 5.37 -12.01 -3.91
N SER A 189 4.48 -13.00 -3.99
CA SER A 189 3.82 -13.36 -5.24
C SER A 189 2.96 -12.20 -5.77
N ASN A 190 2.61 -12.28 -7.04
CA ASN A 190 1.64 -11.42 -7.72
C ASN A 190 0.36 -12.17 -8.12
N ASP A 191 0.22 -13.45 -7.75
CA ASP A 191 -0.96 -14.27 -8.04
C ASP A 191 -2.08 -14.01 -7.02
N ILE A 192 -2.94 -13.05 -7.34
CA ILE A 192 -4.10 -12.66 -6.53
C ILE A 192 -5.14 -13.78 -6.34
N THR A 193 -5.09 -14.86 -7.12
CA THR A 193 -6.02 -15.98 -7.00
C THR A 193 -5.71 -16.89 -5.82
N ARG A 194 -4.54 -16.70 -5.18
CA ARG A 194 -4.02 -17.55 -4.09
C ARG A 194 -4.20 -16.94 -2.70
N VAL A 195 -4.83 -15.77 -2.61
CA VAL A 195 -5.14 -15.13 -1.32
C VAL A 195 -6.02 -16.03 -0.44
N SER A 196 -5.91 -15.86 0.88
CA SER A 196 -6.76 -16.53 1.87
C SER A 196 -6.98 -15.63 3.08
N SER A 197 -7.82 -16.05 4.04
CA SER A 197 -8.19 -15.22 5.20
C SER A 197 -7.00 -14.65 6.00
N ASN A 198 -5.85 -15.33 6.01
CA ASN A 198 -4.61 -14.89 6.67
C ASN A 198 -3.45 -14.66 5.69
N ALA A 199 -3.68 -14.66 4.38
CA ALA A 199 -2.63 -14.58 3.38
C ALA A 199 -2.86 -13.45 2.36
N TYR A 200 -1.97 -12.48 2.39
CA TYR A 200 -1.93 -11.32 1.49
C TYR A 200 -0.97 -11.54 0.33
N VAL A 201 -1.28 -10.94 -0.81
CA VAL A 201 -0.42 -10.89 -2.00
C VAL A 201 0.08 -9.47 -2.17
N MET A 202 1.40 -9.26 -2.07
CA MET A 202 2.04 -7.94 -2.02
C MET A 202 2.85 -7.59 -3.27
N GLY A 203 3.17 -8.56 -4.12
CA GLY A 203 3.89 -8.33 -5.37
C GLY A 203 3.15 -7.38 -6.31
N ILE A 204 3.84 -6.92 -7.36
CA ILE A 204 3.23 -6.05 -8.36
C ILE A 204 2.26 -6.89 -9.21
N THR A 205 0.95 -6.71 -8.96
CA THR A 205 -0.10 -7.54 -9.57
C THR A 205 -0.51 -7.02 -10.96
N PRO A 206 -0.88 -7.90 -11.91
CA PRO A 206 -1.43 -7.49 -13.19
C PRO A 206 -2.64 -6.56 -13.02
N GLU A 207 -3.49 -6.83 -12.04
CA GLU A 207 -4.66 -6.02 -11.71
C GLU A 207 -4.28 -4.58 -11.31
N ALA A 208 -3.32 -4.41 -10.40
CA ALA A 208 -2.91 -3.08 -9.95
C ALA A 208 -2.28 -2.27 -11.09
N VAL A 209 -1.41 -2.91 -11.88
CA VAL A 209 -0.77 -2.31 -13.06
C VAL A 209 -1.83 -1.87 -14.07
N THR A 210 -2.75 -2.77 -14.41
CA THR A 210 -3.85 -2.52 -15.34
C THR A 210 -4.73 -1.37 -14.85
N LYS A 211 -5.12 -1.39 -13.56
CA LYS A 211 -5.90 -0.32 -12.95
C LYS A 211 -5.21 1.03 -13.13
N ARG A 212 -3.90 1.11 -12.85
CA ARG A 212 -3.15 2.37 -12.95
C ARG A 212 -3.09 2.89 -14.39
N VAL A 213 -2.66 2.07 -15.34
CA VAL A 213 -2.44 2.52 -16.71
C VAL A 213 -3.76 2.85 -17.41
N LEU A 214 -4.83 2.09 -17.17
CA LEU A 214 -6.15 2.38 -17.73
C LEU A 214 -6.80 3.61 -17.09
N SER A 215 -6.64 3.82 -15.77
CA SER A 215 -7.15 5.03 -15.11
C SER A 215 -6.49 6.29 -15.69
N TYR A 216 -5.18 6.23 -15.90
CA TYR A 216 -4.46 7.34 -16.52
C TYR A 216 -4.88 7.54 -17.99
N ALA A 217 -5.03 6.45 -18.76
CA ALA A 217 -5.52 6.52 -20.14
C ALA A 217 -6.90 7.20 -20.22
N ALA A 218 -7.82 6.87 -19.32
CA ALA A 218 -9.14 7.52 -19.21
C ALA A 218 -9.04 9.02 -18.92
N GLN A 219 -8.12 9.43 -18.03
CA GLN A 219 -7.87 10.84 -17.70
C GLN A 219 -7.34 11.62 -18.91
N GLN A 220 -6.53 10.97 -19.76
CA GLN A 220 -6.02 11.54 -21.01
C GLN A 220 -7.03 11.47 -22.17
N GLY A 221 -8.26 10.99 -21.92
CA GLY A 221 -9.32 10.92 -22.92
C GLY A 221 -9.29 9.68 -23.82
N HIS A 222 -8.41 8.72 -23.58
CA HIS A 222 -8.47 7.41 -24.25
C HIS A 222 -9.61 6.59 -23.63
N ARG A 223 -10.62 6.29 -24.44
CA ARG A 223 -11.87 5.66 -23.96
C ARG A 223 -12.09 4.28 -24.57
N ARG A 224 -11.55 4.00 -25.75
CA ARG A 224 -11.80 2.74 -26.47
C ARG A 224 -10.50 1.97 -26.55
N ILE A 225 -10.42 0.89 -25.80
CA ILE A 225 -9.18 0.13 -25.59
C ILE A 225 -9.29 -1.18 -26.35
N ALA A 226 -8.25 -1.53 -27.11
CA ALA A 226 -8.00 -2.90 -27.52
C ALA A 226 -7.03 -3.54 -26.52
N VAL A 227 -7.31 -4.77 -26.10
CA VAL A 227 -6.39 -5.58 -25.30
C VAL A 227 -5.72 -6.57 -26.24
N VAL A 228 -4.40 -6.50 -26.36
CA VAL A 228 -3.60 -7.42 -27.19
C VAL A 228 -2.57 -8.05 -26.29
N ALA A 229 -2.79 -9.28 -25.84
CA ALA A 229 -2.02 -9.88 -24.75
C ALA A 229 -1.32 -11.18 -25.16
N PRO A 230 -0.10 -11.46 -24.67
CA PRO A 230 0.52 -12.76 -24.88
C PRO A 230 -0.26 -13.84 -24.11
N ALA A 231 -0.34 -15.03 -24.70
CA ALA A 231 -0.99 -16.21 -24.15
C ALA A 231 -0.08 -16.92 -23.12
N ASP A 232 0.40 -16.15 -22.14
CA ASP A 232 1.09 -16.64 -20.95
C ASP A 232 0.31 -16.26 -19.68
N THR A 233 0.76 -16.75 -18.53
CA THR A 233 0.06 -16.54 -17.26
C THR A 233 -0.13 -15.06 -16.91
N TYR A 234 0.86 -14.20 -17.21
CA TYR A 234 0.79 -12.78 -16.87
C TYR A 234 -0.11 -12.03 -17.84
N GLY A 235 0.08 -12.23 -19.14
CA GLY A 235 -0.70 -11.57 -20.19
C GLY A 235 -2.18 -11.88 -20.10
N LEU A 236 -2.54 -13.15 -19.82
CA LEU A 236 -3.93 -13.55 -19.61
C LEU A 236 -4.53 -12.89 -18.35
N ALA A 237 -3.82 -12.88 -17.23
CA ALA A 237 -4.30 -12.24 -16.00
C ALA A 237 -4.46 -10.71 -16.15
N ALA A 238 -3.56 -10.06 -16.90
CA ALA A 238 -3.65 -8.65 -17.23
C ALA A 238 -4.83 -8.35 -18.18
N ALA A 239 -5.06 -9.21 -19.18
CA ALA A 239 -6.19 -9.11 -20.08
C ALA A 239 -7.53 -9.25 -19.34
N ASP A 240 -7.64 -10.22 -18.44
CA ASP A 240 -8.82 -10.41 -17.59
C ASP A 240 -9.07 -9.18 -16.70
N ALA A 241 -8.01 -8.64 -16.08
CA ALA A 241 -8.10 -7.41 -15.31
C ALA A 241 -8.58 -6.22 -16.16
N ALA A 242 -8.09 -6.08 -17.39
CA ALA A 242 -8.48 -4.99 -18.28
C ALA A 242 -9.96 -5.09 -18.66
N ASN A 243 -10.42 -6.29 -19.05
CA ASN A 243 -11.81 -6.55 -19.38
C ASN A 243 -12.74 -6.32 -18.17
N GLY A 244 -12.32 -6.69 -16.97
CA GLY A 244 -13.11 -6.51 -15.75
C GLY A 244 -13.16 -5.07 -15.23
N LEU A 245 -12.06 -4.32 -15.36
CA LEU A 245 -11.92 -2.99 -14.74
C LEU A 245 -12.26 -1.83 -15.66
N ALA A 246 -12.06 -1.95 -16.98
CA ALA A 246 -12.09 -0.82 -17.91
C ALA A 246 -13.30 0.12 -17.73
N ARG A 247 -14.51 -0.45 -17.70
CA ARG A 247 -15.76 0.32 -17.55
C ARG A 247 -15.82 1.13 -16.26
N PHE A 248 -15.33 0.57 -15.16
CA PHE A 248 -15.28 1.25 -13.86
C PHE A 248 -14.23 2.37 -13.82
N LEU A 249 -13.19 2.26 -14.65
CA LEU A 249 -12.12 3.24 -14.75
C LEU A 249 -12.39 4.32 -15.81
N GLY A 250 -13.56 4.29 -16.46
CA GLY A 250 -13.94 5.25 -17.50
C GLY A 250 -13.34 4.96 -18.86
N THR A 251 -12.89 3.73 -19.12
CA THR A 251 -12.55 3.22 -20.46
C THR A 251 -13.54 2.11 -20.87
N ASN A 252 -13.45 1.60 -22.09
CA ASN A 252 -14.24 0.48 -22.57
C ASN A 252 -13.35 -0.40 -23.45
N VAL A 253 -13.26 -1.69 -23.13
CA VAL A 253 -12.58 -2.66 -23.99
C VAL A 253 -13.51 -2.99 -25.15
N VAL A 254 -13.04 -2.71 -26.37
CA VAL A 254 -13.80 -2.91 -27.62
C VAL A 254 -13.28 -4.09 -28.45
N LEU A 255 -12.06 -4.55 -28.15
CA LEU A 255 -11.41 -5.68 -28.79
C LEU A 255 -10.49 -6.35 -27.78
N THR A 256 -10.49 -7.68 -27.75
CA THR A 256 -9.53 -8.48 -26.97
C THR A 256 -8.99 -9.58 -27.88
N GLU A 257 -7.68 -9.57 -28.09
CA GLU A 257 -6.97 -10.62 -28.83
C GLU A 257 -5.80 -11.15 -28.01
N THR A 258 -5.57 -12.45 -28.13
CA THR A 258 -4.43 -13.13 -27.51
C THR A 258 -3.50 -13.70 -28.57
N TYR A 259 -2.19 -13.59 -28.39
CA TYR A 259 -1.19 -14.11 -29.32
C TYR A 259 -0.19 -15.02 -28.61
N PRO A 260 0.52 -15.92 -29.31
CA PRO A 260 1.54 -16.76 -28.68
C PRO A 260 2.66 -15.93 -28.03
N ALA A 261 2.99 -16.19 -26.76
CA ALA A 261 4.04 -15.48 -26.05
C ALA A 261 5.44 -15.70 -26.66
N ASN A 262 5.66 -16.84 -27.30
CA ASN A 262 6.91 -17.15 -28.00
C ASN A 262 6.99 -16.39 -29.33
N ALA A 263 7.98 -15.50 -29.46
CA ALA A 263 8.22 -14.74 -30.68
C ALA A 263 8.53 -15.60 -31.92
N GLY A 264 8.98 -16.85 -31.73
CA GLY A 264 9.19 -17.82 -32.81
C GLY A 264 7.92 -18.19 -33.59
N ASP A 265 6.73 -18.01 -33.00
CA ASP A 265 5.46 -18.28 -33.68
C ASP A 265 4.97 -17.08 -34.50
N ARG A 266 5.78 -16.71 -35.50
CA ARG A 266 5.54 -15.53 -36.33
C ARG A 266 4.22 -15.57 -37.06
N SER A 267 3.80 -16.74 -37.55
CA SER A 267 2.57 -16.87 -38.34
C SER A 267 1.32 -16.53 -37.53
N ARG A 268 1.16 -17.09 -36.33
CA ARG A 268 0.00 -16.79 -35.48
C ARG A 268 0.04 -15.36 -34.93
N ARG A 269 1.22 -14.85 -34.56
CA ARG A 269 1.38 -13.44 -34.13
C ARG A 269 1.03 -12.46 -35.25
N THR A 270 1.44 -12.76 -36.48
CA THR A 270 1.09 -11.98 -37.68
C THR A 270 -0.41 -11.95 -37.93
N ALA A 271 -1.09 -13.09 -37.83
CA ALA A 271 -2.54 -13.18 -38.03
C ALA A 271 -3.31 -12.33 -37.01
N VAL A 272 -2.86 -12.32 -35.74
CA VAL A 272 -3.44 -11.44 -34.71
C VAL A 272 -3.19 -9.98 -35.05
N ALA A 273 -1.96 -9.60 -35.43
CA ALA A 273 -1.63 -8.22 -35.78
C ALA A 273 -2.44 -7.71 -36.99
N GLN A 274 -2.65 -8.54 -38.02
CA GLN A 274 -3.53 -8.23 -39.16
C GLN A 274 -4.96 -7.94 -38.71
N LYS A 275 -5.53 -8.85 -37.93
CA LYS A 275 -6.90 -8.72 -37.41
C LYS A 275 -7.09 -7.46 -36.56
N VAL A 276 -6.12 -7.15 -35.71
CA VAL A 276 -6.14 -5.92 -34.88
C VAL A 276 -6.01 -4.68 -35.76
N GLY A 277 -5.12 -4.71 -36.76
CA GLY A 277 -4.90 -3.61 -37.70
C GLY A 277 -6.12 -3.27 -38.55
N GLU A 278 -6.84 -4.29 -39.07
CA GLU A 278 -8.11 -4.12 -39.78
C GLU A 278 -9.20 -3.43 -38.95
N GLN A 279 -9.05 -3.46 -37.62
CA GLN A 279 -10.01 -2.92 -36.65
C GLN A 279 -9.49 -1.67 -35.93
N ALA A 280 -8.37 -1.10 -36.38
CA ALA A 280 -7.68 -0.01 -35.70
C ALA A 280 -8.53 1.26 -35.51
N ASP A 281 -9.60 1.43 -36.30
CA ASP A 281 -10.52 2.57 -36.18
C ASP A 281 -11.46 2.47 -34.95
N MET A 282 -11.61 1.27 -34.39
CA MET A 282 -12.52 1.01 -33.28
C MET A 282 -11.97 1.48 -31.92
N PHE A 283 -10.65 1.61 -31.78
CA PHE A 283 -9.98 1.93 -30.53
C PHE A 283 -9.01 3.13 -30.68
N ASP A 284 -8.72 3.79 -29.57
CA ASP A 284 -7.79 4.91 -29.45
C ASP A 284 -6.56 4.58 -28.58
N ALA A 285 -6.53 3.38 -27.98
CA ALA A 285 -5.37 2.85 -27.30
C ALA A 285 -5.34 1.31 -27.36
N ILE A 286 -4.13 0.74 -27.27
CA ILE A 286 -3.90 -0.71 -27.13
C ILE A 286 -3.23 -0.96 -25.79
N TYR A 287 -3.82 -1.79 -24.93
CA TYR A 287 -3.14 -2.38 -23.79
C TYR A 287 -2.37 -3.63 -24.21
N LEU A 288 -1.04 -3.56 -24.08
CA LEU A 288 -0.07 -4.59 -24.47
C LEU A 288 0.69 -5.06 -23.22
N PRO A 289 0.13 -5.98 -22.40
CA PRO A 289 0.77 -6.50 -21.20
C PRO A 289 1.83 -7.56 -21.51
N ASP A 290 2.72 -7.28 -22.45
CA ASP A 290 3.82 -8.17 -22.81
C ASP A 290 5.04 -7.89 -21.94
N THR A 291 5.53 -8.94 -21.30
CA THR A 291 6.67 -8.87 -20.39
C THR A 291 7.99 -9.29 -21.01
N GLN A 292 7.99 -9.75 -22.27
CA GLN A 292 9.16 -10.31 -22.93
C GLN A 292 9.38 -9.73 -24.33
N GLU A 293 8.34 -9.70 -25.16
CA GLU A 293 8.45 -9.51 -26.63
C GLU A 293 7.55 -8.35 -27.13
N ALA A 294 7.40 -7.32 -26.29
CA ALA A 294 6.52 -6.18 -26.55
C ALA A 294 6.88 -5.42 -27.83
N GLY A 295 8.18 -5.18 -28.06
CA GLY A 295 8.68 -4.47 -29.24
C GLY A 295 8.30 -5.18 -30.54
N ASP A 296 8.49 -6.50 -30.60
CA ASP A 296 8.16 -7.28 -31.80
C ASP A 296 6.65 -7.23 -32.11
N MET A 297 5.79 -7.40 -31.09
CA MET A 297 4.34 -7.30 -31.31
C MET A 297 3.92 -5.88 -31.73
N ALA A 298 4.48 -4.85 -31.11
CA ALA A 298 4.21 -3.46 -31.48
C ALA A 298 4.63 -3.18 -32.93
N SER A 299 5.78 -3.69 -33.36
CA SER A 299 6.28 -3.59 -34.73
C SER A 299 5.33 -4.24 -35.74
N LEU A 300 4.84 -5.45 -35.44
CA LEU A 300 3.85 -6.14 -36.26
C LEU A 300 2.54 -5.35 -36.35
N LEU A 301 2.03 -4.84 -35.22
CA LEU A 301 0.82 -4.03 -35.18
C LEU A 301 0.97 -2.76 -36.01
N TYR A 302 2.11 -2.08 -35.91
CA TYR A 302 2.42 -0.91 -36.71
C TYR A 302 2.45 -1.22 -38.21
N PHE A 303 3.12 -2.31 -38.60
CA PHE A 303 3.17 -2.77 -39.99
C PHE A 303 1.78 -3.04 -40.58
N TYR A 304 0.84 -3.54 -39.77
CA TYR A 304 -0.54 -3.83 -40.18
C TYR A 304 -1.53 -2.67 -39.96
N GLY A 305 -1.05 -1.45 -39.74
CA GLY A 305 -1.88 -0.24 -39.81
C GLY A 305 -2.27 0.39 -38.48
N VAL A 306 -1.70 -0.07 -37.35
CA VAL A 306 -1.84 0.64 -36.08
C VAL A 306 -0.89 1.85 -36.04
N ASP A 307 -1.41 3.04 -36.31
CA ASP A 307 -0.63 4.29 -36.26
C ASP A 307 -0.49 4.81 -34.81
N PRO A 308 0.74 4.90 -34.23
CA PRO A 308 0.98 5.38 -32.86
C PRO A 308 0.65 6.87 -32.65
N ARG A 309 0.42 7.63 -33.72
CA ARG A 309 -0.10 9.02 -33.64
C ARG A 309 -1.56 9.06 -33.25
N ARG A 310 -2.31 8.00 -33.56
CA ARG A 310 -3.74 7.87 -33.28
C ARG A 310 -4.04 6.90 -32.14
N VAL A 311 -3.30 5.79 -32.09
CA VAL A 311 -3.50 4.72 -31.12
C VAL A 311 -2.37 4.75 -30.10
N ARG A 312 -2.70 5.00 -28.84
CA ARG A 312 -1.71 5.00 -27.76
C ARG A 312 -1.46 3.59 -27.25
N PHE A 313 -0.21 3.10 -27.32
CA PHE A 313 0.18 1.88 -26.62
C PHE A 313 0.25 2.12 -25.11
N LEU A 314 -0.32 1.18 -24.35
CA LEU A 314 -0.34 1.12 -22.90
C LEU A 314 0.44 -0.13 -22.47
N GLY A 315 1.50 0.04 -21.69
CA GLY A 315 2.42 -1.04 -21.32
C GLY A 315 2.41 -1.41 -19.83
N VAL A 316 3.46 -2.11 -19.42
CA VAL A 316 3.63 -2.68 -18.07
C VAL A 316 5.01 -2.34 -17.48
N PRO A 317 5.19 -2.41 -16.14
CA PRO A 317 6.41 -1.95 -15.47
C PRO A 317 7.73 -2.51 -15.98
N ILE A 318 7.76 -3.74 -16.46
CA ILE A 318 8.98 -4.40 -16.94
C ILE A 318 9.59 -3.70 -18.17
N TRP A 319 8.82 -2.84 -18.85
CA TRP A 319 9.32 -2.01 -19.95
C TRP A 319 10.43 -1.06 -19.51
N ASP A 320 10.53 -0.70 -18.22
CA ASP A 320 11.68 0.06 -17.69
C ASP A 320 13.01 -0.69 -17.88
N GLN A 321 13.01 -2.02 -17.73
CA GLN A 321 14.21 -2.84 -17.90
C GLN A 321 14.55 -3.11 -19.37
N GLN A 322 13.52 -3.06 -20.22
CA GLN A 322 13.61 -3.27 -21.67
C GLN A 322 13.79 -1.94 -22.43
N ALA A 323 13.97 -0.83 -21.70
CA ALA A 323 13.97 0.51 -22.28
C ALA A 323 14.91 0.65 -23.48
N ASN A 324 16.12 0.09 -23.38
CA ASN A 324 17.11 0.15 -24.46
C ASN A 324 16.58 -0.41 -25.78
N ASP A 325 15.81 -1.49 -25.74
CA ASP A 325 15.23 -2.11 -26.92
C ASP A 325 13.97 -1.35 -27.35
N LEU A 326 13.09 -1.02 -26.41
CA LEU A 326 11.78 -0.41 -26.70
C LEU A 326 11.86 1.06 -27.16
N ILE A 327 12.87 1.83 -26.73
CA ILE A 327 13.08 3.22 -27.19
C ILE A 327 13.40 3.28 -28.69
N SER A 328 14.03 2.23 -29.22
CA SER A 328 14.37 2.15 -30.65
C SER A 328 13.16 1.78 -31.52
N GLU A 329 12.09 1.25 -30.93
CA GLU A 329 10.89 0.81 -31.62
C GLU A 329 9.96 2.00 -31.94
N GLN A 330 9.87 2.36 -33.22
CA GLN A 330 9.05 3.49 -33.69
C GLN A 330 7.57 3.30 -33.37
N ALA A 331 7.08 2.05 -33.35
CA ALA A 331 5.71 1.74 -32.98
C ALA A 331 5.38 2.12 -31.53
N LEU A 332 6.37 2.14 -30.64
CA LEU A 332 6.20 2.43 -29.22
C LEU A 332 6.49 3.90 -28.87
N VAL A 333 6.78 4.75 -29.85
CA VAL A 333 6.99 6.18 -29.58
C VAL A 333 5.72 6.82 -29.02
N GLY A 334 5.86 7.40 -27.84
CA GLY A 334 4.79 7.98 -27.04
C GLY A 334 3.99 6.96 -26.24
N ALA A 335 4.29 5.66 -26.31
CA ALA A 335 3.64 4.65 -25.48
C ALA A 335 3.77 5.01 -24.00
N ILE A 336 2.72 4.74 -23.22
CA ILE A 336 2.68 5.04 -21.79
C ILE A 336 2.56 3.75 -20.99
N TYR A 337 3.17 3.68 -19.83
CA TYR A 337 3.11 2.49 -18.98
C TYR A 337 3.16 2.87 -17.51
N ALA A 338 2.56 2.02 -16.68
CA ALA A 338 2.72 2.15 -15.23
C ALA A 338 4.13 1.70 -14.84
N SER A 339 4.76 2.43 -13.93
CA SER A 339 6.11 2.19 -13.42
C SER A 339 6.12 2.32 -11.89
N PRO A 340 7.05 1.66 -11.16
CA PRO A 340 7.27 1.97 -9.75
C PRO A 340 7.64 3.45 -9.53
N ALA A 341 7.52 3.94 -8.30
CA ALA A 341 7.92 5.31 -7.95
C ALA A 341 9.39 5.57 -8.27
N GLU A 342 9.72 6.68 -8.94
CA GLU A 342 11.07 6.90 -9.46
C GLU A 342 12.02 7.49 -8.42
N ALA A 343 11.56 8.50 -7.68
CA ALA A 343 12.41 9.24 -6.76
C ALA A 343 13.04 8.33 -5.68
N ARG A 344 12.23 7.48 -5.06
CA ARG A 344 12.67 6.59 -3.96
C ARG A 344 13.39 5.34 -4.46
N PHE A 345 12.99 4.83 -5.62
CA PHE A 345 13.67 3.70 -6.23
C PHE A 345 15.11 4.06 -6.63
N SER A 346 15.35 5.29 -7.11
CA SER A 346 16.69 5.75 -7.47
C SER A 346 17.66 5.78 -6.28
N SER A 347 17.21 6.17 -5.08
CA SER A 347 18.01 6.08 -3.85
C SER A 347 18.27 4.62 -3.46
N PHE A 348 17.25 3.78 -3.50
CA PHE A 348 17.39 2.35 -3.21
C PHE A 348 18.40 1.68 -4.14
N GLN A 349 18.34 1.96 -5.45
CA GLN A 349 19.29 1.41 -6.42
C GLN A 349 20.73 1.80 -6.09
N ARG A 350 20.96 3.07 -5.74
CA ARG A 350 22.28 3.56 -5.34
C ARG A 350 22.78 2.85 -4.08
N ASP A 351 21.95 2.76 -3.05
CA ASP A 351 22.33 2.15 -1.77
C ASP A 351 22.57 0.65 -1.92
N TYR A 352 21.79 -0.01 -2.76
CA TYR A 352 21.97 -1.41 -3.12
C TYR A 352 23.28 -1.64 -3.89
N GLN A 353 23.58 -0.80 -4.89
CA GLN A 353 24.84 -0.87 -5.64
C GLN A 353 26.05 -0.64 -4.73
N VAL A 354 25.96 0.32 -3.80
CA VAL A 354 27.02 0.59 -2.81
C VAL A 354 27.22 -0.60 -1.87
N ALA A 355 26.15 -1.24 -1.42
CA ALA A 355 26.23 -2.36 -0.48
C ALA A 355 26.66 -3.69 -1.13
N TYR A 356 26.29 -3.93 -2.39
CA TYR A 356 26.40 -5.25 -3.01
C TYR A 356 27.13 -5.29 -4.36
N SER A 357 27.55 -4.14 -4.89
CA SER A 357 28.25 -3.99 -6.18
C SER A 357 27.51 -4.63 -7.37
N LYS A 358 26.17 -4.64 -7.33
CA LYS A 358 25.29 -5.21 -8.35
C LYS A 358 24.01 -4.39 -8.41
N ASP A 359 23.40 -4.32 -9.59
CA ASP A 359 22.06 -3.75 -9.72
C ASP A 359 21.03 -4.61 -8.97
N PRO A 360 20.02 -3.99 -8.33
CA PRO A 360 18.95 -4.72 -7.67
C PRO A 360 18.07 -5.44 -8.70
N HIS A 361 17.60 -6.63 -8.33
CA HIS A 361 16.50 -7.26 -9.04
C HIS A 361 15.19 -6.52 -8.68
N PRO A 362 14.18 -6.39 -9.57
CA PRO A 362 12.91 -5.72 -9.24
C PRO A 362 12.22 -6.27 -8.00
N LEU A 363 12.28 -7.58 -7.79
CA LEU A 363 11.71 -8.21 -6.58
C LEU A 363 12.44 -7.83 -5.28
N SER A 364 13.67 -7.30 -5.36
CA SER A 364 14.39 -6.77 -4.20
C SER A 364 13.67 -5.59 -3.58
N SER A 365 13.07 -4.70 -4.38
CA SER A 365 12.34 -3.55 -3.85
C SER A 365 11.00 -3.94 -3.23
N VAL A 366 10.32 -4.93 -3.80
CA VAL A 366 9.12 -5.53 -3.19
C VAL A 366 9.44 -6.15 -1.81
N ALA A 367 10.59 -6.82 -1.69
CA ALA A 367 11.04 -7.39 -0.42
C ALA A 367 11.41 -6.31 0.61
N TYR A 368 12.08 -5.25 0.16
CA TYR A 368 12.38 -4.05 0.95
C TYR A 368 11.08 -3.41 1.49
N ASP A 369 10.06 -3.24 0.65
CA ASP A 369 8.76 -2.69 1.02
C ASP A 369 8.05 -3.55 2.08
N GLY A 370 8.04 -4.88 1.88
CA GLY A 370 7.43 -5.81 2.82
C GLY A 370 8.09 -5.77 4.19
N MET A 371 9.42 -5.71 4.24
CA MET A 371 10.13 -5.54 5.50
C MET A 371 9.87 -4.15 6.10
N SER A 372 9.96 -3.08 5.31
CA SER A 372 9.70 -1.69 5.77
C SER A 372 8.32 -1.55 6.41
N MET A 373 7.29 -2.19 5.86
CA MET A 373 5.97 -2.29 6.49
C MET A 373 6.03 -2.97 7.85
N ALA A 374 6.65 -4.15 7.91
CA ALA A 374 6.73 -4.92 9.16
C ALA A 374 7.50 -4.16 10.26
N LEU A 375 8.56 -3.44 9.88
CA LEU A 375 9.34 -2.57 10.77
C LEU A 375 8.55 -1.33 11.19
N ASN A 376 7.77 -0.71 10.29
CA ASN A 376 6.92 0.43 10.62
C ASN A 376 5.86 0.07 11.68
N ILE A 377 5.30 -1.14 11.61
CA ILE A 377 4.33 -1.63 12.59
C ILE A 377 5.04 -1.89 13.93
N ALA A 378 6.15 -2.62 13.92
CA ALA A 378 6.90 -2.95 15.14
C ALA A 378 7.44 -1.71 15.87
N GLY A 379 7.88 -0.68 15.13
CA GLY A 379 8.37 0.57 15.71
C GLY A 379 7.29 1.43 16.38
N ARG A 380 6.01 1.24 16.04
CA ARG A 380 4.88 1.96 16.65
C ARG A 380 4.29 1.24 17.84
N MET A 381 4.31 -0.09 17.81
CA MET A 381 3.62 -0.93 18.77
C MET A 381 4.62 -1.96 19.31
N PRO A 382 5.11 -1.78 20.55
CA PRO A 382 5.85 -2.82 21.23
C PRO A 382 5.01 -4.10 21.24
N MET A 383 5.61 -5.23 20.88
CA MET A 383 4.96 -6.56 20.94
C MET A 383 3.80 -6.76 19.95
N THR A 384 3.85 -6.11 18.78
CA THR A 384 2.87 -6.32 17.69
C THR A 384 2.71 -7.80 17.31
N ARG A 385 1.49 -8.18 16.94
CA ARG A 385 1.16 -9.51 16.41
C ARG A 385 0.82 -9.51 14.92
N TYR A 386 0.98 -8.37 14.26
CA TYR A 386 0.67 -8.19 12.84
C TYR A 386 -0.76 -8.66 12.48
N LEU A 387 -1.73 -8.31 13.32
CA LEU A 387 -3.15 -8.56 13.12
C LEU A 387 -3.67 -7.87 11.85
N ALA A 388 -4.84 -8.30 11.38
CA ALA A 388 -5.42 -7.78 10.15
C ALA A 388 -5.59 -6.26 10.17
N ASN A 389 -6.04 -5.67 11.28
CA ASN A 389 -6.18 -4.21 11.42
C ASN A 389 -4.84 -3.45 11.41
N GLU A 390 -3.72 -4.09 11.74
CA GLU A 390 -2.37 -3.52 11.67
C GLU A 390 -1.80 -3.59 10.25
N LEU A 391 -2.13 -4.65 9.50
CA LEU A 391 -1.71 -4.87 8.11
C LEU A 391 -2.60 -4.11 7.11
N GLU A 392 -3.91 -4.06 7.35
CA GLU A 392 -4.94 -3.48 6.47
C GLU A 392 -5.21 -2.00 6.77
N ARG A 393 -4.17 -1.29 7.24
CA ARG A 393 -4.27 0.12 7.58
C ARG A 393 -4.77 0.89 6.37
N PRO A 394 -5.87 1.67 6.50
CA PRO A 394 -6.41 2.44 5.40
C PRO A 394 -5.30 3.22 4.73
N GLN A 395 -4.66 4.17 5.42
CA GLN A 395 -3.59 5.03 4.92
C GLN A 395 -2.41 4.31 4.25
N GLY A 396 -2.27 2.99 4.46
CA GLY A 396 -1.21 2.18 3.91
C GLY A 396 0.15 2.48 4.52
N PHE A 397 1.16 2.17 3.71
CA PHE A 397 2.57 2.25 4.02
C PHE A 397 3.29 2.99 2.90
N SER A 398 4.44 3.53 3.29
CA SER A 398 5.32 4.27 2.40
C SER A 398 6.41 3.31 1.91
N GLY A 399 6.29 2.85 0.66
CA GLY A 399 7.31 2.01 0.01
C GLY A 399 8.26 2.80 -0.88
N ILE A 400 9.31 2.12 -1.34
CA ILE A 400 10.23 2.60 -2.36
C ILE A 400 9.68 2.45 -3.77
N ASP A 401 8.84 1.44 -4.01
CA ASP A 401 8.10 1.28 -5.28
C ASP A 401 6.87 2.20 -5.37
N GLY A 402 6.61 2.99 -4.32
CA GLY A 402 5.44 3.84 -4.15
C GLY A 402 4.67 3.51 -2.86
N PRO A 403 3.66 4.31 -2.48
CA PRO A 403 2.83 3.97 -1.34
C PRO A 403 2.01 2.71 -1.65
N PHE A 404 1.79 1.86 -0.66
CA PHE A 404 0.99 0.64 -0.84
C PHE A 404 0.10 0.38 0.38
N ALA A 405 -1.00 -0.34 0.18
CA ALA A 405 -1.89 -0.75 1.26
C ALA A 405 -2.34 -2.19 1.01
N LEU A 406 -2.29 -3.02 2.05
CA LEU A 406 -2.96 -4.31 2.04
C LEU A 406 -4.45 -4.07 2.31
N ARG A 407 -5.31 -4.72 1.53
CA ARG A 407 -6.75 -4.50 1.58
C ARG A 407 -7.45 -5.66 2.29
N PRO A 408 -8.69 -5.47 2.79
CA PRO A 408 -9.46 -6.54 3.44
C PRO A 408 -9.70 -7.77 2.57
N ASP A 409 -9.71 -7.60 1.24
CA ASP A 409 -9.76 -8.69 0.25
C ASP A 409 -8.40 -9.39 0.03
N LYS A 410 -7.40 -9.00 0.83
CA LYS A 410 -6.04 -9.54 0.90
C LYS A 410 -5.17 -9.22 -0.31
N ARG A 411 -5.61 -8.32 -1.16
CA ARG A 411 -4.84 -7.80 -2.29
C ARG A 411 -4.05 -6.57 -1.86
N VAL A 412 -3.01 -6.27 -2.61
CA VAL A 412 -2.26 -5.02 -2.48
C VAL A 412 -2.81 -3.99 -3.44
N GLU A 413 -3.02 -2.78 -2.94
CA GLU A 413 -3.10 -1.59 -3.76
C GLU A 413 -1.77 -0.86 -3.72
N ARG A 414 -1.27 -0.41 -4.86
CA ARG A 414 0.02 0.29 -4.99
C ARG A 414 -0.14 1.57 -5.79
N GLY A 415 0.45 2.64 -5.29
CA GLY A 415 0.65 3.89 -6.02
C GLY A 415 1.81 3.69 -6.97
N MET A 416 1.59 4.00 -8.24
CA MET A 416 2.56 3.79 -9.32
C MET A 416 2.70 5.07 -10.12
N ALA A 417 3.89 5.31 -10.65
CA ALA A 417 4.17 6.35 -11.62
C ALA A 417 3.60 5.99 -13.00
N ILE A 418 3.54 6.98 -13.89
CA ILE A 418 3.30 6.83 -15.32
C ILE A 418 4.51 7.38 -16.05
N LYS A 419 5.08 6.55 -16.92
CA LYS A 419 6.15 6.93 -17.82
C LYS A 419 5.71 6.85 -19.26
N ARG A 420 6.45 7.55 -20.12
CA ARG A 420 6.29 7.56 -21.56
C ARG A 420 7.60 7.17 -22.23
N ILE A 421 7.51 6.34 -23.27
CA ILE A 421 8.62 6.09 -24.19
C ILE A 421 8.70 7.28 -25.15
N SER A 422 9.86 7.91 -25.26
CA SER A 422 10.15 9.00 -26.21
C SER A 422 11.36 8.66 -27.06
N ASN A 423 11.56 9.39 -28.15
CA ASN A 423 12.76 9.27 -29.00
C ASN A 423 14.07 9.62 -28.26
N LEU A 424 13.98 10.30 -27.11
CA LEU A 424 15.13 10.70 -26.29
C LEU A 424 15.36 9.78 -25.09
N GLY A 425 14.46 8.83 -24.84
CA GLY A 425 14.50 7.95 -23.67
C GLY A 425 13.17 7.81 -22.95
N LEU A 426 13.21 7.29 -21.73
CA LEU A 426 12.05 7.21 -20.85
C LEU A 426 11.79 8.56 -20.19
N GLU A 427 10.54 9.00 -20.22
CA GLU A 427 10.11 10.28 -19.66
C GLU A 427 9.08 10.04 -18.55
N LEU A 428 9.34 10.57 -17.36
CA LEU A 428 8.38 10.58 -16.27
C LEU A 428 7.27 11.59 -16.55
N ILE A 429 6.03 11.11 -16.66
CA ILE A 429 4.86 11.96 -16.93
C ILE A 429 4.13 12.31 -15.63
N GLU A 430 3.97 11.32 -14.75
CA GLU A 430 3.35 11.47 -13.45
C GLU A 430 4.09 10.58 -12.46
N ASP A 431 4.62 11.14 -11.37
CA ASP A 431 5.23 10.31 -10.32
C ASP A 431 4.14 9.50 -9.57
N ALA A 432 4.56 8.50 -8.81
CA ALA A 432 3.66 7.82 -7.89
C ALA A 432 3.08 8.83 -6.89
N PRO A 433 1.80 8.68 -6.51
CA PRO A 433 1.21 9.59 -5.54
C PRO A 433 1.98 9.50 -4.21
N THR A 434 2.04 10.60 -3.45
CA THR A 434 2.71 10.61 -2.14
C THR A 434 1.98 9.76 -1.10
N SER A 435 0.68 9.54 -1.29
CA SER A 435 -0.15 8.63 -0.52
C SER A 435 -1.23 8.02 -1.40
N LEU A 436 -1.66 6.79 -1.08
CA LEU A 436 -2.87 6.21 -1.65
C LEU A 436 -4.15 6.98 -1.28
N TYR A 437 -4.06 7.89 -0.31
CA TYR A 437 -5.18 8.69 0.17
C TYR A 437 -4.95 10.15 -0.19
N GLN A 438 -5.77 10.63 -1.13
CA GLN A 438 -5.93 12.06 -1.32
C GLN A 438 -6.79 12.58 -0.15
N ARG A 439 -6.18 13.32 0.76
CA ARG A 439 -6.94 14.18 1.68
C ARG A 439 -7.55 15.30 0.84
N ASN A 440 -8.86 15.25 0.60
CA ASN A 440 -9.60 16.40 0.09
C ASN A 440 -9.67 17.44 1.22
N VAL A 441 -8.67 18.33 1.31
CA VAL A 441 -8.75 19.48 2.20
C VAL A 441 -9.60 20.53 1.49
N THR A 442 -10.91 20.52 1.76
CA THR A 442 -11.77 21.65 1.34
C THR A 442 -11.46 22.80 2.29
N ALA A 443 -10.66 23.78 1.84
CA ALA A 443 -10.46 25.00 2.61
C ALA A 443 -11.77 25.79 2.63
N ALA A 444 -12.56 25.64 3.69
CA ALA A 444 -13.72 26.50 3.93
C ALA A 444 -13.22 27.83 4.51
N THR A 445 -13.20 28.88 3.68
CA THR A 445 -12.96 30.24 4.17
C THR A 445 -14.23 30.75 4.85
N GLY A 446 -14.34 30.55 6.17
CA GLY A 446 -15.41 31.14 6.97
C GLY A 446 -15.05 32.56 7.39
N ASN A 447 -15.80 33.56 6.93
CA ASN A 447 -15.72 34.90 7.51
C ASN A 447 -16.42 34.89 8.87
N VAL A 448 -15.64 34.92 9.95
CA VAL A 448 -16.17 35.17 11.29
C VAL A 448 -16.36 36.68 11.44
N VAL A 449 -17.61 37.15 11.38
CA VAL A 449 -17.94 38.53 11.74
C VAL A 449 -18.05 38.59 13.27
N ALA A 450 -17.01 39.10 13.94
CA ALA A 450 -17.06 39.38 15.37
C ALA A 450 -17.98 40.58 15.64
N SER A 451 -18.83 40.50 16.68
CA SER A 451 -19.78 41.55 17.09
C SER A 451 -19.12 42.77 17.75
N SER A 452 -17.85 43.04 17.48
CA SER A 452 -17.13 44.21 17.97
C SER A 452 -16.11 44.72 16.93
N GLY A 453 -16.59 45.25 15.80
CA GLY A 453 -15.91 46.28 14.99
C GLY A 453 -14.47 46.05 14.49
N GLN A 454 -13.86 44.87 14.65
CA GLN A 454 -12.52 44.57 14.14
C GLN A 454 -12.55 43.22 13.39
N SER A 455 -12.39 43.30 12.08
CA SER A 455 -12.21 42.14 11.21
C SER A 455 -10.79 41.58 11.40
N ALA A 456 -10.69 40.34 11.86
CA ALA A 456 -9.47 39.55 11.78
C ALA A 456 -9.73 38.30 10.95
N THR A 457 -9.03 38.16 9.83
CA THR A 457 -8.99 36.94 9.01
C THR A 457 -8.09 35.92 9.70
N VAL A 458 -8.66 34.97 10.42
CA VAL A 458 -7.92 33.78 10.88
C VAL A 458 -8.27 32.62 9.95
N ALA A 459 -7.31 32.22 9.12
CA ALA A 459 -7.41 30.99 8.33
C ALA A 459 -7.19 29.79 9.28
N ALA A 460 -8.28 29.15 9.73
CA ALA A 460 -8.20 27.85 10.38
C ALA A 460 -8.47 26.75 9.34
N PRO A 461 -7.49 25.92 8.95
CA PRO A 461 -7.73 24.81 8.04
C PRO A 461 -8.60 23.77 8.76
N THR A 462 -9.89 23.72 8.47
CA THR A 462 -10.74 22.59 8.87
C THR A 462 -10.59 21.52 7.80
N ALA A 463 -9.69 20.56 8.01
CA ALA A 463 -9.55 19.42 7.13
C ALA A 463 -10.72 18.45 7.36
N THR A 464 -11.82 18.60 6.62
CA THR A 464 -12.86 17.57 6.58
C THR A 464 -12.37 16.42 5.69
N SER A 465 -11.98 15.31 6.28
CA SER A 465 -11.67 14.07 5.55
C SER A 465 -12.96 13.45 5.02
N THR A 466 -13.31 13.71 3.77
CA THR A 466 -14.42 13.00 3.10
C THR A 466 -13.88 11.71 2.50
N TYR A 467 -14.26 10.58 3.09
CA TYR A 467 -13.95 9.26 2.55
C TYR A 467 -14.81 9.00 1.32
N THR A 468 -14.19 8.79 0.15
CA THR A 468 -14.88 8.12 -0.96
C THR A 468 -14.28 6.73 -1.09
N THR A 469 -14.76 5.80 -0.28
CA THR A 469 -14.60 4.38 -0.59
C THR A 469 -15.61 4.10 -1.70
N THR A 470 -15.15 3.68 -2.88
CA THR A 470 -16.05 3.05 -3.85
C THR A 470 -16.44 1.69 -3.28
N THR A 471 -17.40 1.70 -2.36
CA THR A 471 -18.10 0.49 -1.95
C THR A 471 -19.01 0.13 -3.09
N ILE A 472 -18.77 -1.02 -3.73
CA ILE A 472 -19.76 -1.63 -4.62
C ILE A 472 -20.90 -2.09 -3.71
N THR A 473 -21.86 -1.22 -3.48
CA THR A 473 -23.08 -1.57 -2.76
C THR A 473 -23.95 -2.36 -3.73
N ARG A 474 -24.06 -3.67 -3.51
CA ARG A 474 -25.14 -4.46 -4.10
C ARG A 474 -26.44 -3.96 -3.47
N THR A 475 -27.22 -3.22 -4.23
CA THR A 475 -28.58 -2.84 -3.84
C THR A 475 -29.45 -4.08 -3.87
N GLU A 476 -29.56 -4.79 -2.74
CA GLU A 476 -30.76 -5.57 -2.48
C GLU A 476 -31.81 -4.58 -1.96
N THR A 477 -32.86 -4.38 -2.74
CA THR A 477 -34.02 -3.59 -2.33
C THR A 477 -34.70 -4.30 -1.16
N ARG A 478 -34.35 -3.92 0.08
CA ARG A 478 -35.16 -4.24 1.25
C ARG A 478 -36.09 -3.06 1.54
N LEU A 479 -37.36 -3.38 1.71
CA LEU A 479 -38.44 -2.45 2.05
C LEU A 479 -38.16 -1.76 3.40
N ALA A 480 -38.72 -0.55 3.56
CA ALA A 480 -38.49 0.34 4.69
C ALA A 480 -38.94 -0.27 6.04
N PRO A 481 -38.27 0.09 7.16
CA PRO A 481 -38.35 -0.67 8.40
C PRO A 481 -39.29 -0.02 9.43
N GLU A 482 -40.60 0.07 9.21
CA GLU A 482 -41.53 0.44 10.28
C GLU A 482 -42.83 -0.37 10.16
N GLU A 483 -43.27 -0.95 11.29
CA GLU A 483 -44.38 -1.88 11.50
C GLU A 483 -44.00 -3.37 11.41
N GLY A 484 -44.14 -4.08 12.56
CA GLY A 484 -43.98 -5.53 12.61
C GLY A 484 -44.94 -6.25 11.65
N GLY A 485 -44.61 -7.49 11.31
CA GLY A 485 -45.32 -8.25 10.27
C GLY A 485 -45.87 -9.58 10.75
N TRP A 486 -47.05 -9.94 10.24
CA TRP A 486 -47.58 -11.31 10.33
C TRP A 486 -46.87 -12.21 9.32
N ILE A 487 -46.40 -13.37 9.76
CA ILE A 487 -45.80 -14.40 8.91
C ILE A 487 -46.73 -15.62 8.90
N GLY A 488 -47.12 -16.10 7.72
CA GLY A 488 -48.05 -17.24 7.52
C GLY A 488 -49.31 -16.87 6.70
N ARG A 489 -50.15 -17.87 6.35
CA ARG A 489 -51.46 -17.67 5.67
C ARG A 489 -52.55 -18.43 6.43
N GLY A 490 -53.73 -17.83 6.57
CA GLY A 490 -54.88 -18.43 7.27
C GLY A 490 -54.87 -18.18 8.78
N GLU A 491 -55.55 -19.04 9.55
CA GLU A 491 -55.70 -18.90 11.01
C GLU A 491 -54.38 -19.10 11.78
N ASP A 492 -53.35 -19.66 11.15
CA ASP A 492 -52.06 -19.99 11.77
C ASP A 492 -50.96 -18.93 11.54
N ARG A 493 -51.33 -17.67 11.27
CA ARG A 493 -50.33 -16.59 11.12
C ARG A 493 -49.76 -16.15 12.48
N VAL A 494 -48.45 -15.91 12.53
CA VAL A 494 -47.71 -15.52 13.75
C VAL A 494 -47.17 -14.10 13.61
N TRP A 495 -47.39 -13.26 14.65
CA TRP A 495 -46.90 -11.89 14.71
C TRP A 495 -45.49 -11.83 15.29
N VAL A 496 -44.56 -11.19 14.58
CA VAL A 496 -43.17 -11.02 15.05
C VAL A 496 -42.89 -9.53 15.32
N PRO A 497 -42.66 -9.13 16.58
CA PRO A 497 -42.28 -7.77 16.91
C PRO A 497 -40.80 -7.52 16.55
N ALA A 498 -40.52 -6.34 16.02
CA ALA A 498 -39.15 -5.88 15.84
C ALA A 498 -38.60 -5.52 17.22
N ASN A 499 -37.82 -6.44 17.81
CA ASN A 499 -36.65 -6.22 18.67
C ASN A 499 -36.46 -7.38 19.66
N ARG A 500 -35.71 -8.41 19.23
CA ARG A 500 -34.68 -9.12 20.01
C ARG A 500 -33.64 -9.69 19.07
#